data_AF-A0A952KHG7-F1
#
_entry.id   AF-A0A952KHG7-F1
#
_cell.length_a   1.000
_cell.length_b   1.000
_cell.length_c   1.000
_cell.angle_alpha   90.00
_cell.angle_beta   90.00
_cell.angle_gamma   90.00
#
_symmetry.space_group_name_H-M   'P 1'
#
loop_
_entity.id
_entity.type
_entity.pdbx_description
1 polymer ?
#
loop_
_entity_poly.entity_id
_entity_poly.type
_entity_poly.pdbx_seq_one_letter_code
_entity_poly.pdbx_strand_id
1 'polypeptide(L)'
;MRDPITSLVVTLFAAPGVALWLAGALLAFAIGIVVHSAWTGYRPLRAALNERWNQLSGLDVRRLDTARFGAVDSVFTHSEVPVLAAGWAHYRSLLTVQADDRLATSIRAADAFDHLDEPARTLEWWANILVAAGLVITFLGIVAALSEATATIGQGGSPAAAETALMGLLAIAATKFWTSIAGVLGSIILRITARFWRKAIENDARQVFGLLDGAVTFMPPEKALLEQLRSLNRIESALSAPAVAEAAE
;
A
#
# COMPACT_ATOMS: atom_id res chain seq x y z
N MET A 1 -23.41 -25.27 35.40
CA MET A 1 -22.17 -25.79 34.80
C MET A 1 -21.57 -24.65 33.98
N ARG A 2 -20.36 -24.16 34.32
CA ARG A 2 -19.68 -23.13 33.51
C ARG A 2 -19.07 -23.80 32.27
N ASP A 3 -19.31 -23.26 31.08
CA ASP A 3 -18.69 -23.76 29.84
C ASP A 3 -17.16 -23.71 29.94
N PRO A 4 -16.43 -24.71 29.43
CA PRO A 4 -14.97 -24.75 29.50
C PRO A 4 -14.31 -23.52 28.86
N ILE A 5 -14.93 -22.96 27.82
CA ILE A 5 -14.46 -21.76 27.11
C ILE A 5 -14.58 -20.52 28.00
N THR A 6 -15.70 -20.35 28.71
CA THR A 6 -15.89 -19.19 29.60
C THR A 6 -14.95 -19.24 30.80
N SER A 7 -14.69 -20.44 31.35
CA SER A 7 -13.70 -20.62 32.42
C SER A 7 -12.27 -20.28 31.96
N LEU A 8 -11.89 -20.64 30.74
CA LEU A 8 -10.56 -20.33 30.18
C LEU A 8 -10.39 -18.83 29.95
N VAL A 9 -11.40 -18.16 29.37
CA VAL A 9 -11.39 -16.71 29.19
C VAL A 9 -11.30 -15.98 30.52
N VAL A 10 -12.11 -16.37 31.52
CA VAL A 10 -12.08 -15.71 32.84
C VAL A 10 -10.73 -15.90 33.52
N THR A 11 -10.18 -17.11 33.54
CA THR A 11 -8.88 -17.37 34.18
C THR A 11 -7.71 -16.64 33.51
N LEU A 12 -7.70 -16.59 32.18
CA LEU A 12 -6.66 -15.89 31.42
C LEU A 12 -6.78 -14.37 31.56
N PHE A 13 -8.01 -13.83 31.58
CA PHE A 13 -8.23 -12.38 31.62
C PHE A 13 -8.33 -11.80 33.04
N ALA A 14 -8.58 -12.60 34.07
CA ALA A 14 -8.58 -12.14 35.47
C ALA A 14 -7.18 -11.83 36.01
N ALA A 15 -6.12 -12.38 35.41
CA ALA A 15 -4.75 -12.12 35.86
C ALA A 15 -4.32 -10.67 35.54
N PRO A 16 -3.88 -9.87 36.55
CA PRO A 16 -3.58 -8.44 36.38
C PRO A 16 -2.39 -8.18 35.45
N GLY A 17 -1.41 -9.09 35.41
CA GLY A 17 -0.23 -8.96 34.55
C GLY A 17 -0.50 -9.21 33.07
N VAL A 18 -1.54 -9.98 32.72
CA VAL A 18 -1.75 -10.44 31.33
C VAL A 18 -2.03 -9.27 30.38
N ALA A 19 -2.67 -8.20 30.85
CA ALA A 19 -2.94 -7.05 29.99
C ALA A 19 -1.64 -6.33 29.56
N LEU A 20 -0.67 -6.17 30.45
CA LEU A 20 0.61 -5.53 30.12
C LEU A 20 1.43 -6.39 29.16
N TRP A 21 1.42 -7.72 29.36
CA TRP A 21 2.05 -8.66 28.43
C TRP A 21 1.40 -8.60 27.04
N LEU A 22 0.07 -8.58 26.96
CA LEU A 22 -0.65 -8.45 25.69
C LEU A 22 -0.38 -7.10 25.00
N ALA A 23 -0.36 -6.01 25.76
CA ALA A 23 -0.01 -4.69 25.26
C ALA A 23 1.43 -4.66 24.69
N GLY A 24 2.39 -5.23 25.43
CA GLY A 24 3.77 -5.39 24.97
C GLY A 24 3.89 -6.27 23.73
N ALA A 25 3.15 -7.38 23.68
CA ALA A 25 3.12 -8.28 22.54
C ALA A 25 2.54 -7.61 21.29
N LEU A 26 1.47 -6.81 21.41
CA LEU A 26 0.91 -6.04 20.29
C LEU A 26 1.93 -5.03 19.73
N LEU A 27 2.65 -4.32 20.61
CA LEU A 27 3.69 -3.38 20.18
C LEU A 27 4.89 -4.08 19.55
N ALA A 28 5.37 -5.17 20.15
CA ALA A 28 6.45 -5.98 19.58
C ALA A 28 6.06 -6.55 18.21
N PHE A 29 4.81 -7.00 18.06
CA PHE A 29 4.27 -7.46 16.79
C PHE A 29 4.20 -6.34 15.75
N ALA A 30 3.75 -5.14 16.14
CA ALA A 30 3.76 -3.96 15.26
C ALA A 30 5.18 -3.64 14.76
N ILE A 31 6.16 -3.61 15.66
CA ILE A 31 7.57 -3.39 15.33
C ILE A 31 8.10 -4.52 14.44
N GLY A 32 7.76 -5.77 14.73
CA GLY A 32 8.13 -6.93 13.92
C GLY A 32 7.63 -6.84 12.49
N ILE A 33 6.37 -6.41 12.29
CA ILE A 33 5.81 -6.16 10.96
C ILE A 33 6.59 -5.06 10.23
N VAL A 34 6.92 -3.97 10.92
CA VAL A 34 7.73 -2.89 10.34
C VAL A 34 9.10 -3.41 9.90
N VAL A 35 9.81 -4.15 10.75
CA VAL A 35 11.14 -4.67 10.42
C VAL A 35 11.07 -5.68 9.27
N HIS A 36 10.10 -6.60 9.31
CA HIS A 36 9.92 -7.59 8.27
C HIS A 36 9.60 -6.93 6.92
N SER A 37 8.60 -6.05 6.87
CA SER A 37 8.22 -5.32 5.65
C SER A 37 9.32 -4.39 5.14
N ALA A 38 10.11 -3.83 6.05
CA ALA A 38 11.28 -3.02 5.69
C ALA A 38 12.30 -3.86 4.91
N TRP A 39 12.55 -5.09 5.34
CA TRP A 39 13.56 -5.97 4.73
C TRP A 39 13.07 -6.66 3.47
N THR A 40 11.81 -7.10 3.43
CA THR A 40 11.27 -7.88 2.31
C THR A 40 10.72 -7.02 1.17
N GLY A 41 10.14 -5.86 1.47
CA GLY A 41 9.50 -5.01 0.46
C GLY A 41 10.21 -3.69 0.23
N TYR A 42 10.34 -2.87 1.28
CA TYR A 42 10.74 -1.46 1.13
C TYR A 42 12.21 -1.28 0.69
N ARG A 43 13.15 -1.93 1.39
CA ARG A 43 14.58 -1.83 1.07
C ARG A 43 14.95 -2.35 -0.32
N PRO A 44 14.52 -3.56 -0.75
CA PRO A 44 14.88 -4.06 -2.08
C PRO A 44 14.27 -3.20 -3.19
N LEU A 45 13.02 -2.75 -3.03
CA LEU A 45 12.39 -1.88 -4.02
C LEU A 45 13.14 -0.55 -4.20
N ARG A 46 13.54 0.07 -3.09
CA ARG A 46 14.29 1.33 -3.12
C ARG A 46 15.70 1.16 -3.68
N ALA A 47 16.39 0.09 -3.29
CA ALA A 47 17.68 -0.26 -3.86
C ALA A 47 17.58 -0.48 -5.37
N ALA A 48 16.54 -1.20 -5.80
CA ALA A 48 16.26 -1.43 -7.20
C ALA A 48 16.05 -0.11 -7.96
N LEU A 49 15.15 0.76 -7.50
CA LEU A 49 14.90 2.06 -8.15
C LEU A 49 16.18 2.91 -8.28
N ASN A 50 16.99 2.99 -7.22
CA ASN A 50 18.26 3.73 -7.26
C ASN A 50 19.27 3.12 -8.24
N GLU A 51 19.34 1.79 -8.32
CA GLU A 51 20.18 1.10 -9.29
C GLU A 51 19.76 1.42 -10.73
N ARG A 52 18.45 1.39 -11.03
CA ARG A 52 17.94 1.75 -12.38
C ARG A 52 18.19 3.22 -12.67
N TRP A 53 18.03 4.10 -11.70
CA TRP A 53 18.39 5.52 -11.86
C TRP A 53 19.86 5.68 -12.25
N ASN A 54 20.79 5.01 -11.55
CA ASN A 54 22.22 5.10 -11.86
C ASN A 54 22.55 4.54 -13.26
N GLN A 55 21.90 3.45 -13.67
CA GLN A 55 22.09 2.87 -14.99
C GLN A 55 21.51 3.77 -16.10
N LEU A 56 20.32 4.35 -15.89
CA LEU A 56 19.64 5.19 -16.88
C LEU A 56 20.24 6.60 -16.99
N SER A 57 20.68 7.19 -15.88
CA SER A 57 21.30 8.52 -15.89
C SER A 57 22.65 8.55 -16.63
N GLY A 58 23.32 7.40 -16.75
CA GLY A 58 24.52 7.23 -17.57
C GLY A 58 24.24 7.09 -19.08
N LEU A 59 22.98 6.89 -19.48
CA LEU A 59 22.57 6.75 -20.87
C LEU A 59 22.03 8.10 -21.39
N ASP A 60 22.32 8.45 -22.64
CA ASP A 60 21.68 9.61 -23.30
C ASP A 60 20.26 9.22 -23.76
N VAL A 61 19.33 9.26 -22.80
CA VAL A 61 17.93 8.87 -23.00
C VAL A 61 17.07 10.00 -23.59
N ARG A 62 17.63 11.19 -23.89
CA ARG A 62 16.83 12.35 -24.36
C ARG A 62 16.05 12.08 -25.66
N ARG A 63 16.43 11.06 -26.42
CA ARG A 63 15.68 10.52 -27.57
C ARG A 63 15.82 9.00 -27.59
N LEU A 64 14.78 8.31 -27.14
CA LEU A 64 14.68 6.86 -27.30
C LEU A 64 14.27 6.52 -28.75
N ASP A 65 15.23 5.98 -29.49
CA ASP A 65 15.02 5.29 -30.77
C ASP A 65 14.94 3.76 -30.54
N THR A 66 14.53 3.02 -31.57
CA THR A 66 14.34 1.57 -31.48
C THR A 66 15.65 0.82 -31.15
N ALA A 67 16.80 1.38 -31.52
CA ALA A 67 18.12 0.83 -31.25
C ALA A 67 18.56 0.98 -29.77
N ARG A 68 18.30 2.14 -29.17
CA ARG A 68 18.61 2.42 -27.74
C ARG A 68 17.56 1.83 -26.80
N PHE A 69 16.37 1.54 -27.31
CA PHE A 69 15.31 0.90 -26.53
C PHE A 69 15.75 -0.43 -25.93
N GLY A 70 16.52 -1.26 -26.68
CA GLY A 70 17.02 -2.54 -26.16
C GLY A 70 17.90 -2.38 -24.90
N ALA A 71 18.69 -1.30 -24.82
CA ALA A 71 19.50 -1.02 -23.63
C ALA A 71 18.61 -0.67 -22.42
N VAL A 72 17.58 0.16 -22.62
CA VAL A 72 16.61 0.52 -21.57
C VAL A 72 15.75 -0.69 -21.16
N ASP A 73 15.32 -1.51 -22.12
CA ASP A 73 14.52 -2.72 -21.87
C ASP A 73 15.28 -3.73 -21.00
N SER A 74 16.58 -3.88 -21.24
CA SER A 74 17.43 -4.80 -20.48
C SER A 74 17.56 -4.43 -18.99
N VAL A 75 17.53 -3.13 -18.67
CA VAL A 75 17.64 -2.58 -17.31
C VAL A 75 16.45 -2.96 -16.44
N PHE A 76 15.24 -2.98 -17.02
CA PHE A 76 14.02 -3.29 -16.27
C PHE A 76 13.59 -4.75 -16.36
N THR A 77 13.90 -5.43 -17.47
CA THR A 77 13.51 -6.84 -17.69
C THR A 77 14.21 -7.80 -16.73
N HIS A 78 15.46 -7.54 -16.35
CA HIS A 78 16.23 -8.38 -15.41
C HIS A 78 16.00 -7.99 -13.94
N SER A 79 14.91 -7.29 -13.64
CA SER A 79 14.63 -6.85 -12.28
C SER A 79 14.25 -8.01 -11.37
N GLU A 80 15.02 -8.23 -10.30
CA GLU A 80 14.67 -9.18 -9.23
C GLU A 80 13.40 -8.79 -8.46
N VAL A 81 12.95 -7.53 -8.58
CA VAL A 81 11.72 -7.03 -7.95
C VAL A 81 10.54 -7.25 -8.91
N PRO A 82 9.56 -8.13 -8.57
CA PRO A 82 8.46 -8.50 -9.47
C PRO A 82 7.55 -7.33 -9.85
N VAL A 83 7.26 -6.44 -8.90
CA VAL A 83 6.39 -5.27 -9.12
C VAL A 83 6.96 -4.34 -10.19
N LEU A 84 8.29 -4.17 -10.20
CA LEU A 84 8.97 -3.33 -11.19
C LEU A 84 9.02 -4.02 -12.56
N ALA A 85 9.26 -5.33 -12.61
CA ALA A 85 9.24 -6.10 -13.86
C ALA A 85 7.83 -6.10 -14.49
N ALA A 86 6.79 -6.28 -13.67
CA ALA A 86 5.39 -6.26 -14.12
C ALA A 86 4.98 -4.87 -14.63
N GLY A 87 5.31 -3.81 -13.89
CA GLY A 87 5.04 -2.43 -14.32
C GLY A 87 5.77 -2.07 -15.61
N TRP A 88 7.02 -2.55 -15.79
CA TRP A 88 7.76 -2.36 -17.03
C TRP A 88 7.14 -3.12 -18.20
N ALA A 89 6.76 -4.38 -18.00
CA ALA A 89 6.08 -5.16 -19.04
C ALA A 89 4.78 -4.49 -19.49
N HIS A 90 4.02 -3.91 -18.55
CA HIS A 90 2.83 -3.13 -18.85
C HIS A 90 3.16 -1.85 -19.62
N TYR A 91 4.11 -1.04 -19.16
CA TYR A 91 4.55 0.17 -19.86
C TYR A 91 5.02 -0.13 -21.28
N ARG A 92 5.84 -1.18 -21.46
CA ARG A 92 6.33 -1.64 -22.75
C ARG A 92 5.22 -2.02 -23.70
N SER A 93 4.15 -2.66 -23.21
CA SER A 93 3.01 -3.05 -24.04
C SER A 93 2.24 -1.86 -24.64
N LEU A 94 2.42 -0.66 -24.08
CA LEU A 94 1.75 0.57 -24.50
C LEU A 94 2.64 1.47 -25.37
N LEU A 95 3.91 1.09 -25.57
CA LEU A 95 4.82 1.81 -26.44
C LEU A 95 4.49 1.52 -27.91
N THR A 96 4.37 2.58 -28.70
CA THR A 96 4.13 2.52 -30.14
C THR A 96 5.28 3.21 -30.88
N VAL A 97 5.67 2.65 -32.03
CA VAL A 97 6.69 3.23 -32.90
C VAL A 97 6.02 4.23 -33.84
N GLN A 98 6.46 5.49 -33.83
CA GLN A 98 6.02 6.50 -34.78
C GLN A 98 6.75 6.37 -36.13
N ALA A 99 6.22 7.03 -37.16
CA ALA A 99 6.81 7.07 -38.49
C ALA A 99 8.29 7.55 -38.52
N ASP A 100 8.69 8.37 -37.54
CA ASP A 100 10.04 8.90 -37.39
C ASP A 100 10.98 7.97 -36.58
N ASP A 101 10.62 6.69 -36.38
CA ASP A 101 11.34 5.70 -35.55
C ASP A 101 11.46 6.08 -34.06
N ARG A 102 10.60 7.00 -33.60
CA ARG A 102 10.53 7.45 -32.21
C ARG A 102 9.46 6.68 -31.46
N LEU A 103 9.74 6.34 -30.20
CA LEU A 103 8.74 5.72 -29.33
C LEU A 103 7.77 6.77 -28.78
N ALA A 104 6.50 6.38 -28.70
CA ALA A 104 5.42 7.16 -28.09
C ALA A 104 4.57 6.32 -27.15
N THR A 105 4.08 6.96 -26.10
CA THR A 105 3.18 6.35 -25.10
C THR A 105 1.95 7.23 -24.89
N SER A 106 0.81 6.59 -24.63
CA SER A 106 -0.44 7.26 -24.26
C SER A 106 -0.61 7.50 -22.77
N ILE A 107 0.21 6.84 -21.95
CA ILE A 107 0.21 6.98 -20.49
C ILE A 107 1.60 7.41 -20.00
N ARG A 108 1.65 8.04 -18.82
CA ARG A 108 2.93 8.34 -18.17
C ARG A 108 3.53 7.07 -17.58
N ALA A 109 4.86 7.05 -17.46
CA ALA A 109 5.54 5.97 -16.77
C ALA A 109 4.97 5.79 -15.35
N ALA A 110 4.77 6.87 -14.59
CA ALA A 110 4.22 6.78 -13.23
C ALA A 110 2.89 6.02 -13.13
N ASP A 111 2.00 6.17 -14.12
CA ASP A 111 0.69 5.50 -14.14
C ASP A 111 0.81 4.01 -14.48
N ALA A 112 1.83 3.63 -15.26
CA ALA A 112 2.10 2.23 -15.60
C ALA A 112 2.62 1.40 -14.43
N PHE A 113 3.18 2.07 -13.40
CA PHE A 113 3.76 1.46 -12.20
C PHE A 113 2.88 1.66 -10.95
N ASP A 114 1.55 1.67 -11.11
CA ASP A 114 0.58 1.96 -10.05
C ASP A 114 0.72 1.09 -8.78
N HIS A 115 1.24 -0.14 -8.91
CA HIS A 115 1.39 -1.07 -7.79
C HIS A 115 2.64 -0.89 -6.91
N LEU A 116 3.41 0.19 -7.08
CA LEU A 116 4.59 0.46 -6.25
C LEU A 116 4.26 0.76 -4.77
N ASP A 117 3.00 1.03 -4.44
CA ASP A 117 2.55 1.34 -3.09
C ASP A 117 2.12 0.11 -2.26
N GLU A 118 2.18 -1.10 -2.82
CA GLU A 118 1.77 -2.34 -2.15
C GLU A 118 2.35 -2.53 -0.74
N PRO A 119 3.67 -2.32 -0.51
CA PRO A 119 4.23 -2.46 0.83
C PRO A 119 3.59 -1.51 1.86
N ALA A 120 3.21 -0.30 1.46
CA ALA A 120 2.54 0.67 2.33
C ALA A 120 1.09 0.25 2.61
N ARG A 121 0.39 -0.28 1.61
CA ARG A 121 -0.99 -0.78 1.75
C ARG A 121 -1.09 -1.93 2.75
N THR A 122 -0.12 -2.85 2.74
CA THR A 122 -0.07 -3.96 3.71
C THR A 122 0.11 -3.44 5.14
N LEU A 123 0.93 -2.42 5.36
CA LEU A 123 1.08 -1.79 6.69
C LEU A 123 -0.22 -1.12 7.16
N GLU A 124 -0.94 -0.44 6.27
CA GLU A 124 -2.23 0.19 6.58
C GLU A 124 -3.30 -0.86 6.95
N TRP A 125 -3.30 -2.01 6.28
CA TRP A 125 -4.16 -3.14 6.64
C TRP A 125 -3.86 -3.67 8.04
N TRP A 126 -2.58 -3.95 8.35
CA TRP A 126 -2.17 -4.38 9.69
C TRP A 126 -2.48 -3.34 10.77
N ALA A 127 -2.38 -2.05 10.44
CA ALA A 127 -2.75 -0.98 11.35
C ALA A 127 -4.23 -1.05 11.74
N ASN A 128 -5.13 -1.41 10.83
CA ASN A 128 -6.55 -1.61 11.14
C ASN A 128 -6.74 -2.83 12.06
N ILE A 129 -6.03 -3.93 11.79
CA ILE A 129 -6.11 -5.17 12.58
C ILE A 129 -5.66 -4.95 14.02
N LEU A 130 -4.60 -4.16 14.27
CA LEU A 130 -4.13 -3.87 15.63
C LEU A 130 -5.15 -3.10 16.48
N VAL A 131 -5.86 -2.14 15.88
CA VAL A 131 -6.92 -1.40 16.59
C VAL A 131 -8.06 -2.36 16.95
N ALA A 132 -8.50 -3.17 15.98
CA ALA A 132 -9.55 -4.16 16.22
C ALA A 132 -9.16 -5.17 17.30
N ALA A 133 -7.92 -5.67 17.26
CA ALA A 133 -7.39 -6.60 18.25
C ALA A 133 -7.39 -6.00 19.66
N GLY A 134 -6.90 -4.77 19.82
CA GLY A 134 -6.90 -4.06 21.11
C GLY A 134 -8.32 -3.85 21.67
N LEU A 135 -9.28 -3.54 20.81
CA LEU A 135 -10.68 -3.37 21.19
C LEU A 135 -11.32 -4.68 21.63
N VAL A 136 -11.09 -5.77 20.89
CA VAL A 136 -11.60 -7.11 21.23
C VAL A 136 -11.04 -7.58 22.58
N ILE A 137 -9.74 -7.40 22.82
CA ILE A 137 -9.09 -7.78 24.10
C ILE A 137 -9.70 -7.00 25.26
N THR A 138 -9.95 -5.70 25.08
CA THR A 138 -10.56 -4.86 26.11
C THR A 138 -11.99 -5.29 26.41
N PHE A 139 -12.77 -5.60 25.37
CA PHE A 139 -14.14 -6.07 25.52
C PHE A 139 -14.19 -7.42 26.25
N LEU A 140 -13.34 -8.38 25.87
CA LEU A 140 -13.21 -9.66 26.59
C LEU A 140 -12.83 -9.46 28.06
N GLY A 141 -11.91 -8.53 28.33
CA GLY A 141 -11.51 -8.19 29.69
C GLY A 141 -12.66 -7.69 30.55
N ILE A 142 -13.50 -6.80 30.01
CA ILE A 142 -14.69 -6.27 30.71
C ILE A 142 -15.71 -7.39 30.96
N VAL A 143 -15.99 -8.23 29.96
CA VAL A 143 -16.93 -9.36 30.09
C VAL A 143 -16.46 -10.36 31.16
N ALA A 144 -15.17 -10.68 31.17
CA ALA A 144 -14.58 -11.56 32.18
C ALA A 144 -14.71 -10.96 33.59
N ALA A 145 -14.37 -9.69 33.76
CA ALA A 145 -14.47 -8.99 35.03
C ALA A 145 -15.92 -8.97 35.54
N LEU A 146 -16.89 -8.56 34.70
CA LEU A 146 -18.31 -8.54 35.05
C LEU A 146 -18.85 -9.92 35.46
N SER A 147 -18.40 -10.98 34.78
CA SER A 147 -18.78 -12.36 35.10
C SER A 147 -18.26 -12.79 36.48
N GLU A 148 -17.08 -12.32 36.88
CA GLU A 148 -16.52 -12.57 38.21
C GLU A 148 -17.28 -11.79 39.30
N ALA A 149 -17.54 -10.50 39.08
CA ALA A 149 -18.24 -9.67 40.04
C ALA A 149 -19.69 -10.12 40.30
N THR A 150 -20.41 -10.49 39.24
CA THR A 150 -21.77 -11.05 39.37
C THR A 150 -21.78 -12.37 40.13
N ALA A 151 -20.76 -13.21 39.96
CA ALA A 151 -20.61 -14.45 40.72
C ALA A 151 -20.35 -14.19 42.22
N THR A 152 -19.58 -13.17 42.58
CA THR A 152 -19.33 -12.79 43.98
C THR A 152 -20.55 -12.16 44.66
N ILE A 153 -21.35 -11.39 43.93
CA ILE A 153 -22.54 -10.71 44.48
C ILE A 153 -23.72 -11.68 44.61
N GLY A 154 -23.93 -12.55 43.63
CA GLY A 154 -25.07 -13.48 43.57
C GLY A 154 -25.11 -14.56 44.66
N GLN A 155 -24.02 -14.77 45.40
CA GLN A 155 -23.93 -15.77 46.49
C GLN A 155 -24.29 -15.22 47.88
N GLY A 156 -25.00 -14.09 47.97
CA GLY A 156 -25.44 -13.51 49.25
C GLY A 156 -24.36 -12.67 49.95
N GLY A 157 -23.50 -12.02 49.18
CA GLY A 157 -22.41 -11.20 49.72
C GLY A 157 -22.89 -9.99 50.54
N SER A 158 -22.15 -9.65 51.59
CA SER A 158 -22.37 -8.44 52.37
C SER A 158 -22.16 -7.17 51.50
N PRO A 159 -22.70 -6.00 51.89
CA PRO A 159 -22.46 -4.74 51.19
C PRO A 159 -20.95 -4.44 50.97
N ALA A 160 -20.11 -4.81 51.94
CA ALA A 160 -18.65 -4.66 51.84
C ALA A 160 -18.01 -5.59 50.78
N ALA A 161 -18.56 -6.78 50.56
CA ALA A 161 -18.11 -7.69 49.50
C ALA A 161 -18.48 -7.15 48.11
N ALA A 162 -19.63 -6.50 47.98
CA ALA A 162 -20.04 -5.84 46.75
C ALA A 162 -19.14 -4.63 46.41
N GLU A 163 -18.78 -3.81 47.40
CA GLU A 163 -17.83 -2.69 47.22
C GLU A 163 -16.45 -3.19 46.77
N THR A 164 -15.93 -4.23 47.42
CA THR A 164 -14.64 -4.84 47.06
C THR A 164 -14.65 -5.40 45.64
N ALA A 165 -15.74 -6.07 45.24
CA ALA A 165 -15.90 -6.58 43.88
C ALA A 165 -15.95 -5.44 42.85
N LEU A 166 -16.62 -4.32 43.15
CA LEU A 166 -16.68 -3.13 42.28
C LEU A 166 -15.31 -2.45 42.14
N MET A 167 -14.53 -2.33 43.22
CA MET A 167 -13.16 -1.80 43.13
C MET A 167 -12.25 -2.73 42.33
N GLY A 168 -12.38 -4.05 42.51
CA GLY A 168 -11.65 -5.06 41.73
C GLY A 168 -11.98 -4.99 40.24
N LEU A 169 -13.27 -4.85 39.89
CA LEU A 169 -13.73 -4.62 38.52
C LEU A 169 -13.05 -3.40 37.90
N LEU A 170 -13.03 -2.28 38.62
CA LEU A 170 -12.50 -1.02 38.11
C LEU A 170 -10.99 -1.12 37.87
N ALA A 171 -10.26 -1.78 38.78
CA ALA A 171 -8.82 -2.02 38.63
C ALA A 171 -8.50 -2.95 37.44
N ILE A 172 -9.26 -4.03 37.27
CA ILE A 172 -9.09 -4.95 36.14
C ILE A 172 -9.42 -4.22 34.83
N ALA A 173 -10.55 -3.50 34.77
CA ALA A 173 -10.95 -2.74 33.58
C ALA A 173 -9.90 -1.69 33.20
N ALA A 174 -9.42 -0.89 34.16
CA ALA A 174 -8.36 0.10 33.96
C ALA A 174 -7.08 -0.53 33.37
N THR A 175 -6.70 -1.71 33.88
CA THR A 175 -5.51 -2.42 33.40
C THR A 175 -5.72 -2.98 31.98
N LYS A 176 -6.95 -3.36 31.60
CA LYS A 176 -7.27 -3.84 30.24
C LYS A 176 -7.30 -2.72 29.21
N PHE A 177 -7.64 -1.48 29.58
CA PHE A 177 -7.56 -0.33 28.67
C PHE A 177 -6.16 -0.09 28.10
N TRP A 178 -5.10 -0.46 28.82
CA TRP A 178 -3.72 -0.38 28.30
C TRP A 178 -3.50 -1.22 27.03
N THR A 179 -4.23 -2.33 26.87
CA THR A 179 -4.15 -3.15 25.64
C THR A 179 -4.74 -2.44 24.43
N SER A 180 -5.83 -1.69 24.62
CA SER A 180 -6.41 -0.84 23.57
C SER A 180 -5.47 0.29 23.19
N ILE A 181 -4.88 0.98 24.18
CA ILE A 181 -3.90 2.06 23.95
C ILE A 181 -2.72 1.53 23.13
N ALA A 182 -2.20 0.35 23.47
CA ALA A 182 -1.12 -0.28 22.72
C ALA A 182 -1.52 -0.63 21.27
N GLY A 183 -2.72 -1.16 21.05
CA GLY A 183 -3.23 -1.44 19.70
C GLY A 183 -3.36 -0.18 18.83
N VAL A 184 -3.88 0.91 19.40
CA VAL A 184 -3.96 2.22 18.72
C VAL A 184 -2.57 2.80 18.47
N LEU A 185 -1.68 2.76 19.45
CA LEU A 185 -0.31 3.26 19.31
C LEU A 185 0.45 2.50 18.21
N GLY A 186 0.34 1.16 18.20
CA GLY A 186 0.91 0.33 17.14
C GLY A 186 0.33 0.66 15.76
N SER A 187 -0.99 0.90 15.68
CA SER A 187 -1.65 1.34 14.44
C SER A 187 -1.11 2.68 13.93
N ILE A 188 -0.91 3.65 14.83
CA ILE A 188 -0.36 4.97 14.50
C ILE A 188 1.07 4.81 13.95
N ILE A 189 1.91 4.01 14.62
CA ILE A 189 3.28 3.76 14.17
C ILE A 189 3.29 3.14 12.75
N LEU A 190 2.44 2.14 12.50
CA LEU A 190 2.34 1.51 11.18
C LEU A 190 1.90 2.49 10.08
N ARG A 191 0.89 3.32 10.35
CA ARG A 191 0.39 4.33 9.37
C ARG A 191 1.43 5.40 9.08
N ILE A 192 2.09 5.91 10.11
CA ILE A 192 3.15 6.91 9.95
C ILE A 192 4.28 6.33 9.09
N THR A 193 4.71 5.11 9.39
CA THR A 193 5.75 4.41 8.65
C THR A 193 5.35 4.19 7.19
N ALA A 194 4.12 3.71 6.94
CA ALA A 194 3.58 3.54 5.59
C ALA A 194 3.60 4.85 4.79
N ARG A 195 3.19 5.96 5.42
CA ARG A 195 3.18 7.29 4.78
C ARG A 195 4.59 7.77 4.44
N PHE A 196 5.57 7.54 5.31
CA PHE A 196 6.96 7.90 5.03
C PHE A 196 7.55 7.06 3.90
N TRP A 197 7.30 5.75 3.89
CA TRP A 197 7.79 4.86 2.85
C TRP A 197 7.17 5.15 1.50
N ARG A 198 5.85 5.39 1.45
CA ARG A 198 5.14 5.77 0.22
C ARG A 198 5.76 7.02 -0.39
N LYS A 199 5.95 8.09 0.40
CA LYS A 199 6.61 9.32 -0.05
C LYS A 199 8.04 9.09 -0.53
N ALA A 200 8.81 8.24 0.15
CA ALA A 200 10.18 7.94 -0.25
C ALA A 200 10.23 7.21 -1.60
N ILE A 201 9.38 6.18 -1.78
CA ILE A 201 9.26 5.44 -3.04
C ILE A 201 8.80 6.38 -4.16
N GLU A 202 7.76 7.18 -3.94
CA GLU A 202 7.29 8.17 -4.92
C GLU A 202 8.40 9.15 -5.32
N ASN A 203 9.18 9.66 -4.36
CA ASN A 203 10.29 10.57 -4.65
C ASN A 203 11.38 9.93 -5.52
N ASP A 204 11.77 8.68 -5.21
CA ASP A 204 12.80 7.96 -5.95
C ASP A 204 12.28 7.53 -7.34
N ALA A 205 11.04 7.07 -7.41
CA ALA A 205 10.37 6.69 -8.65
C ALA A 205 10.17 7.87 -9.60
N ARG A 206 9.80 9.06 -9.10
CA ARG A 206 9.65 10.28 -9.93
C ARG A 206 10.91 10.63 -10.70
N GLN A 207 12.09 10.35 -10.15
CA GLN A 207 13.35 10.60 -10.85
C GLN A 207 13.47 9.67 -12.07
N VAL A 208 13.34 8.36 -11.85
CA VAL A 208 13.39 7.34 -12.92
C VAL A 208 12.31 7.59 -13.98
N PHE A 209 11.07 7.83 -13.56
CA PHE A 209 9.95 8.05 -14.45
C PHE A 209 10.04 9.38 -15.19
N GLY A 210 10.61 10.41 -14.59
CA GLY A 210 10.90 11.67 -15.27
C GLY A 210 11.88 11.49 -16.44
N LEU A 211 12.87 10.60 -16.30
CA LEU A 211 13.78 10.27 -17.41
C LEU A 211 13.06 9.50 -18.52
N LEU A 212 12.23 8.51 -18.16
CA LEU A 212 11.45 7.73 -19.13
C LEU A 212 10.44 8.60 -19.90
N ASP A 213 9.66 9.41 -19.18
CA ASP A 213 8.70 10.35 -19.77
C ASP A 213 9.40 11.40 -20.65
N GLY A 214 10.62 11.81 -20.30
CA GLY A 214 11.43 12.72 -21.10
C GLY A 214 12.04 12.07 -22.35
N ALA A 215 12.17 10.75 -22.35
CA ALA A 215 12.79 9.98 -23.41
C ALA A 215 11.80 9.59 -24.53
N VAL A 216 10.53 9.39 -24.16
CA VAL A 216 9.45 8.92 -25.03
C VAL A 216 8.51 10.10 -25.35
N THR A 217 7.93 10.12 -26.55
CA THR A 217 6.95 11.15 -26.92
C THR A 217 5.62 10.86 -26.25
N PHE A 218 5.23 11.67 -25.26
CA PHE A 218 3.90 11.55 -24.64
C PHE A 218 2.81 12.04 -25.60
N MET A 219 1.94 11.12 -26.03
CA MET A 219 0.80 11.39 -26.89
C MET A 219 -0.49 10.97 -26.17
N PRO A 220 -1.15 11.90 -25.46
CA PRO A 220 -2.44 11.62 -24.82
C PRO A 220 -3.42 11.00 -25.82
N PRO A 221 -4.31 10.09 -25.37
CA PRO A 221 -5.27 9.42 -26.25
C PRO A 221 -6.17 10.40 -27.01
N GLU A 222 -6.51 11.53 -26.39
CA GLU A 222 -7.27 12.61 -27.03
C GLU A 222 -6.54 13.24 -28.21
N LYS A 223 -5.21 13.41 -28.08
CA LYS A 223 -4.38 13.92 -29.17
C LYS A 223 -4.20 12.88 -30.27
N ALA A 224 -4.06 11.60 -29.91
CA ALA A 224 -4.01 10.52 -30.89
C ALA A 224 -5.32 10.45 -31.69
N LEU A 225 -6.47 10.56 -31.03
CA LEU A 225 -7.78 10.58 -31.68
C LEU A 225 -7.99 11.82 -32.57
N LEU A 226 -7.55 13.00 -32.10
CA LEU A 226 -7.58 14.22 -32.91
C LEU A 226 -6.68 14.11 -34.14
N GLU A 227 -5.52 13.47 -34.03
CA GLU A 227 -4.63 13.26 -35.16
C GLU A 227 -5.23 12.25 -36.16
N GLN A 228 -5.89 11.20 -35.67
CA GLN A 228 -6.67 10.30 -36.51
C GLN A 228 -7.79 11.05 -37.26
N LEU A 229 -8.56 11.90 -36.58
CA LEU A 229 -9.60 12.71 -37.20
C LEU A 229 -9.03 13.67 -38.27
N ARG A 230 -7.88 14.29 -38.00
CA ARG A 230 -7.20 15.13 -39.01
C ARG A 230 -6.74 14.31 -40.22
N SER A 231 -6.21 13.11 -39.99
CA SER A 231 -5.79 12.22 -41.08
C SER A 231 -6.99 11.80 -41.95
N LEU A 232 -8.12 11.49 -41.33
CA LEU A 232 -9.37 11.16 -42.01
C LEU A 232 -9.91 12.34 -42.83
N ASN A 233 -9.98 13.54 -42.23
CA ASN A 233 -10.38 14.76 -42.95
C ASN A 233 -9.44 15.06 -44.13
N ARG A 234 -8.14 14.81 -43.99
CA ARG A 234 -7.18 15.01 -45.08
C ARG A 234 -7.45 14.02 -46.23
N ILE A 235 -7.71 12.76 -45.92
CA ILE A 235 -8.10 11.75 -46.92
C ILE A 235 -9.42 12.14 -47.60
N GLU A 236 -10.43 12.55 -46.83
CA GLU A 236 -11.72 13.01 -47.36
C GLU A 236 -11.55 14.21 -48.29
N SER A 237 -10.75 15.20 -47.90
CA SER A 237 -10.48 16.36 -48.76
C SER A 237 -9.76 15.99 -50.06
N ALA A 238 -8.84 15.02 -50.00
CA ALA A 238 -8.09 14.55 -51.17
C ALA A 238 -8.95 13.69 -52.10
N LEU A 239 -9.91 12.94 -51.57
CA LEU A 239 -10.89 12.17 -52.36
C LEU A 239 -11.98 13.07 -52.96
N SER A 240 -12.36 14.14 -52.28
CA SER A 240 -13.34 15.13 -52.76
C SER A 240 -12.79 16.02 -53.87
N ALA A 241 -11.47 16.29 -53.89
CA ALA A 241 -10.82 17.15 -54.87
C ALA A 241 -10.96 16.71 -56.34
N PRO A 242 -10.74 15.43 -56.72
CA PRO A 242 -10.92 14.99 -58.11
C PRO A 242 -12.38 15.01 -58.57
N ALA A 243 -13.35 14.76 -57.68
CA ALA A 243 -14.78 14.79 -58.03
C ALA A 243 -15.29 16.19 -58.38
N VAL A 244 -14.68 17.25 -57.82
CA VAL A 244 -15.00 18.65 -58.16
C VAL A 244 -14.33 19.08 -59.46
N ALA A 245 -13.17 18.49 -59.81
CA ALA A 245 -12.49 18.78 -61.07
C ALA A 245 -13.22 18.17 -62.28
N GLU A 246 -13.76 16.95 -62.17
CA GLU A 246 -14.58 16.33 -63.23
C GLU A 246 -15.96 16.99 -63.41
N ALA A 247 -16.50 17.67 -62.38
CA ALA A 247 -17.77 18.38 -62.48
C ALA A 247 -17.65 19.80 -63.06
N ALA A 248 -16.43 20.28 -63.29
CA ALA A 248 -16.12 21.61 -63.82
C ALA A 248 -15.66 21.61 -65.30
N GLU A 249 -15.53 20.42 -65.91
CA GLU A 249 -15.39 20.19 -67.36
C GLU A 249 -16.75 19.92 -68.01
#